data_AF-A0A7S3FWS0-F1
#
_entry.id   AF-A0A7S3FWS0-F1
#
_cell.length_a   1.000
_cell.length_b   1.000
_cell.length_c   1.000
_cell.angle_alpha   90.00
_cell.angle_beta   90.00
_cell.angle_gamma   90.00
#
_symmetry.space_group_name_H-M   'P 1'
#
loop_
_entity.id
_entity.type
_entity.pdbx_description
1 polymer ?
#
loop_
_entity_poly.entity_id
_entity_poly.type
_entity_poly.pdbx_seq_one_letter_code
_entity_poly.pdbx_strand_id
1 'polypeptide(L)'
;LDPKGIRDWNEEFQVVRDFPKDSVAQRAQRDRAITKIYNDFLTAATAGAIAIVDGNIQPLNPNENKYQQVYVYNYIFFSFALDCFDNFRDLSSTESNPSWTQSNHDMTGLRSLQILEIDKLCFLATTVVNYKGNRVIAQSIIPGILNNSDLASLAEYGTVDEQKTIKSEEQFHGMMKQVCDKMNIQVNKLVDGEGKEVEIAGCVEIKGIKGTDKRSYIVDLQGMTPRDANFLGESNHTCLLRQELLILFQRTKNFEYARSKMEEFEKLIDAEKAERMPKIEEGAKPTEEQKQ
;
A
#
# COMPACT_ATOMS: atom_id res chain seq x y z
N LEU A 1 -0.86 -28.44 -21.54
CA LEU A 1 -1.97 -28.41 -20.56
C LEU A 1 -1.55 -29.30 -19.41
N ASP A 2 -1.12 -28.73 -18.28
CA ASP A 2 -0.67 -29.48 -17.08
C ASP A 2 -1.91 -30.10 -16.38
N PRO A 3 -1.93 -31.40 -16.01
CA PRO A 3 -3.10 -32.09 -15.45
C PRO A 3 -3.39 -31.82 -13.97
N LYS A 4 -2.67 -30.91 -13.31
CA LYS A 4 -2.98 -30.51 -11.93
C LYS A 4 -4.14 -29.51 -11.98
N GLY A 5 -5.05 -29.61 -11.01
CA GLY A 5 -6.29 -28.83 -10.98
C GLY A 5 -6.08 -27.33 -11.27
N ILE A 6 -7.18 -26.67 -11.66
CA ILE A 6 -7.24 -25.22 -11.88
C ILE A 6 -6.42 -24.49 -10.81
N ARG A 7 -5.35 -23.80 -11.24
CA ARG A 7 -4.44 -23.07 -10.35
C ARG A 7 -5.13 -21.79 -9.88
N ASP A 8 -5.19 -21.60 -8.57
CA ASP A 8 -5.66 -20.36 -7.95
C ASP A 8 -4.46 -19.55 -7.45
N TRP A 9 -4.08 -18.55 -8.22
CA TRP A 9 -2.94 -17.68 -7.91
C TRP A 9 -3.13 -16.90 -6.61
N ASN A 10 -4.35 -16.47 -6.32
CA ASN A 10 -4.63 -15.69 -5.12
C ASN A 10 -4.53 -16.58 -3.89
N GLU A 11 -5.15 -17.76 -3.91
CA GLU A 11 -5.08 -18.69 -2.79
C GLU A 11 -3.64 -19.14 -2.50
N GLU A 12 -2.89 -19.56 -3.53
CA GLU A 12 -1.48 -19.92 -3.37
C GLU A 12 -0.66 -18.77 -2.77
N PHE A 13 -0.92 -17.54 -3.22
CA PHE A 13 -0.20 -16.36 -2.74
C PHE A 13 -0.54 -16.00 -1.29
N GLN A 14 -1.82 -16.02 -0.91
CA GLN A 14 -2.21 -15.73 0.48
C GLN A 14 -1.68 -16.81 1.44
N VAL A 15 -1.75 -18.10 1.07
CA VAL A 15 -1.25 -19.20 1.89
C VAL A 15 0.23 -19.04 2.23
N VAL A 16 1.07 -18.71 1.25
CA VAL A 16 2.50 -18.52 1.52
C VAL A 16 2.78 -17.26 2.33
N ARG A 17 1.92 -16.23 2.26
CA ARG A 17 2.05 -15.03 3.10
C ARG A 17 1.73 -15.29 4.58
N ASP A 18 0.83 -16.22 4.84
CA ASP A 18 0.42 -16.62 6.19
C ASP A 18 1.39 -17.62 6.85
N PHE A 19 2.48 -18.00 6.16
CA PHE A 19 3.51 -18.83 6.78
C PHE A 19 4.11 -18.15 8.03
N PRO A 20 4.51 -18.95 9.04
CA PRO A 20 5.14 -18.43 10.25
C PRO A 20 6.34 -17.53 9.94
N LYS A 21 6.59 -16.55 10.81
CA LYS A 21 7.60 -15.52 10.60
C LYS A 21 8.36 -15.10 11.86
N ASP A 22 8.25 -15.88 12.93
CA ASP A 22 8.83 -15.56 14.24
C ASP A 22 10.35 -15.72 14.25
N SER A 23 10.86 -16.73 13.54
CA SER A 23 12.30 -17.00 13.41
C SER A 23 12.88 -16.55 12.07
N VAL A 24 14.19 -16.30 12.03
CA VAL A 24 14.93 -16.01 10.79
C VAL A 24 14.75 -17.14 9.76
N ALA A 25 14.81 -18.40 10.20
CA ALA A 25 14.65 -19.55 9.31
C ALA A 25 13.26 -19.62 8.68
N GLN A 26 12.20 -19.38 9.48
CA GLN A 26 10.82 -19.33 8.99
C GLN A 26 10.62 -18.18 8.00
N ARG A 27 11.13 -16.98 8.30
CA ARG A 27 11.10 -15.84 7.36
C ARG A 27 11.80 -16.17 6.04
N ALA A 28 12.99 -16.77 6.09
CA ALA A 28 13.72 -17.17 4.89
C ALA A 28 13.01 -18.29 4.09
N GLN A 29 12.27 -19.18 4.75
CA GLN A 29 11.45 -20.19 4.06
C GLN A 29 10.24 -19.55 3.40
N ARG A 30 9.54 -18.67 4.11
CA ARG A 30 8.41 -17.90 3.60
C ARG A 30 8.81 -17.06 2.39
N ASP A 31 9.90 -16.30 2.48
CA ASP A 31 10.36 -15.45 1.39
C ASP A 31 10.70 -16.28 0.14
N ARG A 32 11.35 -17.44 0.31
CA ARG A 32 11.59 -18.40 -0.79
C ARG A 32 10.29 -18.91 -1.42
N ALA A 33 9.27 -19.21 -0.61
CA ALA A 33 7.97 -19.65 -1.10
C ALA A 33 7.25 -18.54 -1.87
N ILE A 34 7.21 -17.33 -1.33
CA ILE A 34 6.66 -16.13 -1.97
C ILE A 34 7.35 -15.87 -3.31
N THR A 35 8.69 -15.88 -3.35
CA THR A 35 9.46 -15.67 -4.59
C THR A 35 9.13 -16.73 -5.64
N LYS A 36 8.99 -18.00 -5.23
CA LYS A 36 8.60 -19.07 -6.15
C LYS A 36 7.22 -18.82 -6.77
N ILE A 37 6.21 -18.52 -5.95
CA ILE A 37 4.85 -18.23 -6.44
C ILE A 37 4.86 -17.02 -7.37
N TYR A 38 5.56 -15.94 -7.01
CA TYR A 38 5.66 -14.75 -7.87
C TYR A 38 6.37 -15.01 -9.20
N ASN A 39 7.43 -15.82 -9.23
CA ASN A 39 8.12 -16.14 -10.48
C ASN A 39 7.23 -16.96 -11.43
N ASP A 40 6.47 -17.91 -10.88
CA ASP A 40 5.51 -18.68 -11.64
C ASP A 40 4.38 -17.78 -12.16
N PHE A 41 3.85 -16.90 -11.30
CA PHE A 41 2.81 -15.92 -11.63
C PHE A 41 3.29 -14.97 -12.72
N LEU A 42 4.51 -14.45 -12.61
CA LEU A 42 5.12 -13.56 -13.59
C LEU A 42 5.24 -14.24 -14.97
N THR A 43 5.64 -15.51 -15.00
CA THR A 43 5.73 -16.28 -16.25
C THR A 43 4.36 -16.42 -16.91
N ALA A 44 3.33 -16.78 -16.13
CA ALA A 44 1.96 -16.91 -16.62
C ALA A 44 1.36 -15.56 -17.06
N ALA A 45 1.56 -14.51 -16.27
CA ALA A 45 1.11 -13.15 -16.55
C ALA A 45 1.77 -12.60 -17.82
N THR A 46 3.07 -12.83 -18.01
CA THR A 46 3.79 -12.41 -19.22
C THR A 46 3.21 -13.09 -20.47
N ALA A 47 2.99 -14.39 -20.42
CA ALA A 47 2.38 -15.13 -21.52
C ALA A 47 0.94 -14.65 -21.82
N GLY A 48 0.15 -14.40 -20.78
CA GLY A 48 -1.21 -13.86 -20.91
C GLY A 48 -1.24 -12.46 -21.53
N ALA A 49 -0.39 -11.55 -21.05
CA ALA A 49 -0.29 -10.20 -21.59
C ALA A 49 0.14 -10.18 -23.07
N ILE A 50 1.11 -11.04 -23.46
CA ILE A 50 1.51 -11.20 -24.86
C ILE A 50 0.32 -11.67 -25.71
N ALA A 51 -0.39 -12.71 -25.26
CA ALA A 51 -1.53 -13.25 -25.99
C ALA A 51 -2.67 -12.23 -26.15
N ILE A 52 -2.93 -11.41 -25.12
CA ILE A 52 -3.91 -10.32 -25.17
C ILE A 52 -3.50 -9.24 -26.19
N VAL A 53 -2.25 -8.77 -26.11
CA VAL A 53 -1.74 -7.73 -27.02
C VAL A 53 -1.73 -8.20 -28.48
N ASP A 54 -1.44 -9.48 -28.71
CA ASP A 54 -1.49 -10.10 -30.04
C ASP A 54 -2.92 -10.40 -30.54
N GLY A 55 -3.95 -10.14 -29.73
CA GLY A 55 -5.36 -10.32 -30.09
C GLY A 55 -5.85 -11.77 -30.03
N ASN A 56 -5.14 -12.66 -29.34
CA ASN A 56 -5.46 -14.08 -29.24
C ASN A 56 -6.47 -14.39 -28.11
N ILE A 57 -6.74 -13.43 -27.21
CA ILE A 57 -7.67 -13.58 -26.09
C ILE A 57 -8.81 -12.58 -26.26
N GLN A 58 -10.04 -13.06 -26.11
CA GLN A 58 -11.23 -12.21 -26.16
C GLN A 58 -11.43 -11.48 -24.82
N PRO A 59 -11.81 -10.19 -24.85
CA PRO A 59 -12.12 -9.44 -23.64
C PRO A 59 -13.43 -9.92 -23.00
N LEU A 60 -13.57 -9.71 -21.69
CA LEU A 60 -14.82 -9.95 -20.97
C LEU A 60 -15.91 -8.92 -21.32
N ASN A 61 -15.48 -7.71 -21.67
CA ASN A 61 -16.32 -6.56 -22.02
C ASN A 61 -16.02 -6.09 -23.47
N PRO A 62 -16.36 -6.89 -24.50
CA PRO A 62 -15.96 -6.62 -25.90
C PRO A 62 -16.54 -5.33 -26.50
N ASN A 63 -17.58 -4.78 -25.88
CA ASN A 63 -18.23 -3.55 -26.33
C ASN A 63 -17.49 -2.28 -25.89
N GLU A 64 -16.56 -2.38 -24.94
CA GLU A 64 -15.74 -1.25 -24.49
C GLU A 64 -14.61 -0.96 -25.48
N ASN A 65 -14.06 0.26 -25.41
CA ASN A 65 -12.89 0.64 -26.20
C ASN A 65 -11.71 -0.31 -25.91
N LYS A 66 -10.87 -0.56 -26.91
CA LYS A 66 -9.75 -1.53 -26.82
C LYS A 66 -8.91 -1.42 -25.54
N TYR A 67 -8.58 -0.20 -25.11
CA TYR A 67 -7.74 0.05 -23.93
C TYR A 67 -8.52 0.11 -22.60
N GLN A 68 -9.86 0.03 -22.66
CA GLN A 68 -10.77 -0.07 -21.51
C GLN A 68 -11.28 -1.51 -21.33
N GLN A 69 -10.88 -2.41 -22.25
CA GLN A 69 -11.20 -3.82 -22.18
C GLN A 69 -10.40 -4.51 -21.08
N VAL A 70 -11.07 -5.43 -20.39
CA VAL A 70 -10.50 -6.28 -19.35
C VAL A 70 -10.58 -7.74 -19.78
N TYR A 71 -9.63 -8.54 -19.33
CA TYR A 71 -9.44 -9.91 -19.78
C TYR A 71 -9.23 -10.82 -18.58
N VAL A 72 -9.62 -12.09 -18.73
CA VAL A 72 -9.23 -13.14 -17.79
C VAL A 72 -8.61 -14.27 -18.59
N TYR A 73 -7.39 -14.64 -18.23
CA TYR A 73 -6.69 -15.76 -18.84
C TYR A 73 -5.85 -16.47 -17.79
N ASN A 74 -5.93 -17.81 -17.75
CA ASN A 74 -5.24 -18.63 -16.77
C ASN A 74 -5.48 -18.16 -15.31
N TYR A 75 -6.72 -17.76 -15.00
CA TYR A 75 -7.13 -17.25 -13.67
C TYR A 75 -6.37 -16.00 -13.20
N ILE A 76 -5.88 -15.20 -14.14
CA ILE A 76 -5.29 -13.89 -13.92
C ILE A 76 -6.19 -12.86 -14.59
N PHE A 77 -6.48 -11.77 -13.89
CA PHE A 77 -7.17 -10.62 -14.43
C PHE A 77 -6.17 -9.69 -15.10
N PHE A 78 -6.52 -9.15 -16.26
CA PHE A 78 -5.69 -8.22 -17.01
C PHE A 78 -6.47 -6.98 -17.43
N SER A 79 -5.81 -5.84 -17.37
CA SER A 79 -6.29 -4.56 -17.91
C SER A 79 -5.14 -3.80 -18.55
N PHE A 80 -5.45 -2.97 -19.55
CA PHE A 80 -4.45 -2.06 -20.09
C PHE A 80 -4.21 -0.90 -19.11
N ALA A 81 -2.96 -0.44 -19.05
CA ALA A 81 -2.57 0.74 -18.30
C ALA A 81 -1.77 1.71 -19.18
N LEU A 82 -2.48 2.36 -20.10
CA LEU A 82 -1.91 3.18 -21.16
C LEU A 82 -2.51 4.58 -21.16
N ASP A 83 -1.63 5.55 -21.35
CA ASP A 83 -2.04 6.94 -21.58
C ASP A 83 -2.55 7.03 -23.04
N CYS A 84 -3.86 7.22 -23.20
CA CYS A 84 -4.48 7.39 -24.52
C CYS A 84 -4.42 8.87 -24.95
N PHE A 85 -4.55 9.17 -26.24
CA PHE A 85 -4.52 10.57 -26.71
C PHE A 85 -5.62 11.43 -26.06
N ASP A 86 -6.80 10.84 -25.88
CA ASP A 86 -7.95 11.47 -25.20
C ASP A 86 -7.74 11.60 -23.68
N ASN A 87 -6.79 10.84 -23.11
CA ASN A 87 -6.49 10.73 -21.68
C ASN A 87 -5.02 11.09 -21.35
N PHE A 88 -4.29 11.75 -22.26
CA PHE A 88 -2.85 12.00 -22.12
C PHE A 88 -2.55 12.95 -20.94
N ARG A 89 -3.57 13.72 -20.54
CA ARG A 89 -3.60 14.50 -19.31
C ARG A 89 -4.32 13.72 -18.22
N ASP A 90 -3.83 12.53 -17.87
CA ASP A 90 -4.26 11.79 -16.66
C ASP A 90 -3.72 12.45 -15.37
N LEU A 91 -4.05 13.72 -15.33
CA LEU A 91 -3.92 14.65 -14.26
C LEU A 91 -5.34 15.04 -13.84
N SER A 92 -6.39 14.96 -14.68
CA SER A 92 -7.67 15.67 -14.47
C SER A 92 -9.00 14.89 -14.56
N SER A 93 -9.06 13.56 -14.65
CA SER A 93 -10.36 12.88 -14.48
C SER A 93 -10.26 11.54 -13.77
N THR A 94 -11.22 11.28 -12.88
CA THR A 94 -11.47 10.01 -12.18
C THR A 94 -11.94 8.88 -13.11
N GLU A 95 -11.83 9.04 -14.44
CA GLU A 95 -12.36 8.11 -15.43
C GLU A 95 -11.54 6.81 -15.48
N SER A 96 -11.84 5.91 -14.55
CA SER A 96 -11.81 4.43 -14.52
C SER A 96 -10.65 3.62 -15.15
N ASN A 97 -9.73 4.23 -15.89
CA ASN A 97 -8.67 3.53 -16.60
C ASN A 97 -7.34 3.80 -15.94
N PRO A 98 -6.60 2.76 -15.52
CA PRO A 98 -5.27 2.93 -14.99
C PRO A 98 -4.37 3.61 -16.02
N SER A 99 -3.67 4.67 -15.64
CA SER A 99 -2.64 5.27 -16.47
C SER A 99 -1.27 4.68 -16.19
N TRP A 100 -0.27 5.12 -16.94
CA TRP A 100 1.12 4.81 -16.63
C TRP A 100 1.51 5.26 -15.22
N THR A 101 1.03 6.43 -14.81
CA THR A 101 1.32 7.03 -13.51
C THR A 101 0.58 6.29 -12.39
N GLN A 102 -0.73 6.07 -12.53
CA GLN A 102 -1.53 5.35 -11.54
C GLN A 102 -1.00 3.93 -11.32
N SER A 103 -0.66 3.21 -12.39
CA SER A 103 -0.08 1.85 -12.29
C SER A 103 1.27 1.84 -11.55
N ASN A 104 2.12 2.86 -11.72
CA ASN A 104 3.36 2.95 -10.94
C ASN A 104 3.10 3.25 -9.45
N HIS A 105 2.12 4.09 -9.15
CA HIS A 105 1.73 4.36 -7.76
C HIS A 105 1.14 3.12 -7.09
N ASP A 106 0.28 2.37 -7.79
CA ASP A 106 -0.27 1.12 -7.29
C ASP A 106 0.83 0.11 -6.94
N MET A 107 1.81 -0.09 -7.83
CA MET A 107 2.98 -0.94 -7.56
C MET A 107 3.82 -0.46 -6.36
N THR A 108 3.95 0.86 -6.17
CA THR A 108 4.64 1.43 -5.01
C THR A 108 3.85 1.21 -3.72
N GLY A 109 2.52 1.31 -3.78
CA GLY A 109 1.61 0.99 -2.69
C GLY A 109 1.71 -0.47 -2.28
N LEU A 110 1.69 -1.40 -3.25
CA LEU A 110 1.84 -2.84 -2.98
C LEU A 110 3.18 -3.16 -2.32
N ARG A 111 4.27 -2.56 -2.81
CA ARG A 111 5.59 -2.69 -2.19
C ARG A 111 5.59 -2.20 -0.74
N SER A 112 4.89 -1.10 -0.46
CA SER A 112 4.74 -0.56 0.89
C SER A 112 4.01 -1.56 1.79
N LEU A 113 2.85 -2.06 1.37
CA LEU A 113 2.07 -3.04 2.14
C LEU A 113 2.86 -4.32 2.42
N GLN A 114 3.66 -4.78 1.45
CA GLN A 114 4.53 -5.95 1.64
C GLN A 114 5.56 -5.73 2.76
N ILE A 115 6.11 -4.51 2.88
CA ILE A 115 7.06 -4.16 3.95
C ILE A 115 6.34 -3.98 5.30
N LEU A 116 5.13 -3.40 5.28
CA LEU A 116 4.37 -3.10 6.49
C LEU A 116 3.83 -4.35 7.19
N GLU A 117 3.55 -5.42 6.44
CA GLU A 117 3.06 -6.71 6.94
C GLU A 117 1.91 -6.59 7.96
N ILE A 118 0.82 -5.89 7.58
CA ILE A 118 -0.39 -5.80 8.42
C ILE A 118 -1.11 -7.15 8.41
N ASP A 119 -1.42 -7.66 9.61
CA ASP A 119 -2.11 -8.94 9.78
C ASP A 119 -3.53 -8.90 9.20
N LYS A 120 -3.96 -9.98 8.55
CA LYS A 120 -5.29 -10.16 7.92
C LYS A 120 -5.64 -9.20 6.77
N LEU A 121 -4.79 -8.22 6.47
CA LEU A 121 -4.94 -7.34 5.31
C LEU A 121 -4.31 -7.99 4.08
N CYS A 122 -5.18 -8.53 3.22
CA CYS A 122 -4.76 -9.19 1.98
C CYS A 122 -4.56 -8.16 0.86
N PHE A 123 -3.61 -8.42 -0.02
CA PHE A 123 -3.43 -7.71 -1.28
C PHE A 123 -3.11 -8.73 -2.37
N LEU A 124 -3.25 -8.33 -3.63
CA LEU A 124 -3.16 -9.23 -4.78
C LEU A 124 -1.72 -9.41 -5.25
N ALA A 125 -1.44 -10.58 -5.84
CA ALA A 125 -0.25 -10.73 -6.66
C ALA A 125 -0.47 -9.90 -7.92
N THR A 126 0.37 -8.87 -8.11
CA THR A 126 0.25 -7.92 -9.21
C THR A 126 1.58 -7.79 -9.92
N THR A 127 1.55 -7.72 -11.24
CA THR A 127 2.71 -7.36 -12.06
C THR A 127 2.29 -6.48 -13.23
N VAL A 128 3.25 -5.73 -13.77
CA VAL A 128 3.07 -4.92 -14.97
C VAL A 128 3.94 -5.51 -16.08
N VAL A 129 3.35 -5.71 -17.26
CA VAL A 129 4.03 -6.23 -18.44
C VAL A 129 3.97 -5.18 -19.55
N ASN A 130 5.14 -4.73 -20.01
CA ASN A 130 5.26 -3.84 -21.15
C ASN A 130 5.61 -4.67 -22.41
N TYR A 131 4.77 -4.64 -23.44
CA TYR A 131 4.96 -5.42 -24.67
C TYR A 131 4.40 -4.69 -25.90
N LYS A 132 5.20 -4.56 -26.97
CA LYS A 132 4.83 -3.89 -28.23
C LYS A 132 4.19 -2.49 -28.03
N GLY A 133 4.73 -1.68 -27.13
CA GLY A 133 4.21 -0.34 -26.80
C GLY A 133 2.92 -0.36 -25.97
N ASN A 134 2.41 -1.53 -25.59
CA ASN A 134 1.31 -1.66 -24.66
C ASN A 134 1.84 -1.92 -23.26
N ARG A 135 1.13 -1.41 -22.24
CA ARG A 135 1.34 -1.76 -20.84
C ARG A 135 0.08 -2.44 -20.33
N VAL A 136 0.28 -3.61 -19.73
CA VAL A 136 -0.80 -4.46 -19.21
C VAL A 136 -0.53 -4.72 -17.73
N ILE A 137 -1.50 -4.43 -16.88
CA ILE A 137 -1.51 -4.86 -15.48
C ILE A 137 -2.07 -6.28 -15.45
N ALA A 138 -1.46 -7.15 -14.65
CA ALA A 138 -1.90 -8.50 -14.41
C ALA A 138 -2.04 -8.74 -12.91
N GLN A 139 -3.21 -9.17 -12.45
CA GLN A 139 -3.57 -9.32 -11.05
C GLN A 139 -4.18 -10.70 -10.77
N SER A 140 -3.84 -11.29 -9.63
CA SER A 140 -4.60 -12.42 -9.10
C SER A 140 -6.04 -11.99 -8.78
N ILE A 141 -7.00 -12.89 -8.87
CA ILE A 141 -8.43 -12.55 -8.77
C ILE A 141 -8.93 -12.68 -7.32
N ILE A 142 -9.67 -11.68 -6.83
CA ILE A 142 -10.41 -11.78 -5.56
C ILE A 142 -11.54 -12.80 -5.71
N PRO A 143 -11.66 -13.81 -4.84
CA PRO A 143 -12.71 -14.81 -4.95
C PRO A 143 -14.10 -14.21 -4.90
N GLY A 144 -14.90 -14.45 -5.95
CA GLY A 144 -16.28 -13.99 -6.06
C GLY A 144 -16.47 -12.64 -6.75
N ILE A 145 -15.40 -11.91 -7.07
CA ILE A 145 -15.52 -10.57 -7.68
C ILE A 145 -16.09 -10.60 -9.10
N LEU A 146 -15.74 -11.62 -9.90
CA LEU A 146 -16.16 -11.69 -11.30
C LEU A 146 -17.60 -12.19 -11.50
N ASN A 147 -18.14 -12.93 -10.52
CA ASN A 147 -19.45 -13.58 -10.63
C ASN A 147 -20.54 -12.85 -9.83
N ASN A 148 -20.18 -11.81 -9.08
CA ASN A 148 -21.14 -11.04 -8.28
C ASN A 148 -21.63 -9.83 -9.09
N SER A 149 -22.92 -9.82 -9.40
CA SER A 149 -23.57 -8.69 -10.09
C SER A 149 -23.65 -7.43 -9.23
N ASP A 150 -23.55 -7.56 -7.90
CA ASP A 150 -23.57 -6.45 -6.96
C ASP A 150 -22.18 -6.27 -6.32
N LEU A 151 -21.24 -5.69 -7.07
CA LEU A 151 -19.89 -5.37 -6.59
C LEU A 151 -19.90 -4.42 -5.38
N ALA A 152 -20.90 -3.54 -5.29
CA ALA A 152 -21.05 -2.61 -4.18
C ALA A 152 -21.30 -3.33 -2.84
N SER A 153 -21.96 -4.49 -2.87
CA SER A 153 -22.13 -5.35 -1.68
C SER A 153 -20.83 -5.86 -1.08
N LEU A 154 -19.77 -6.02 -1.90
CA LEU A 154 -18.47 -6.53 -1.47
C LEU A 154 -17.55 -5.43 -0.94
N ALA A 155 -17.84 -4.16 -1.21
CA ALA A 155 -17.04 -3.04 -0.70
C ALA A 155 -17.18 -2.93 0.82
N GLU A 156 -16.05 -2.93 1.53
CA GLU A 156 -15.92 -2.72 2.98
C GLU A 156 -15.28 -1.36 3.31
N TYR A 157 -14.53 -0.77 2.38
CA TYR A 157 -13.74 0.42 2.67
C TYR A 157 -13.53 1.31 1.44
N GLY A 158 -13.48 2.62 1.66
CA GLY A 158 -13.33 3.62 0.61
C GLY A 158 -14.65 4.02 -0.03
N THR A 159 -14.59 4.86 -1.05
CA THR A 159 -15.78 5.27 -1.80
C THR A 159 -16.30 4.16 -2.71
N VAL A 160 -17.61 4.09 -2.95
CA VAL A 160 -18.22 3.13 -3.91
C VAL A 160 -18.62 3.80 -5.23
N ASP A 161 -18.94 5.09 -5.19
CA ASP A 161 -19.68 5.85 -6.21
C ASP A 161 -19.21 7.32 -6.24
N GLU A 162 -17.91 7.53 -6.42
CA GLU A 162 -17.29 8.87 -6.58
C GLU A 162 -17.56 9.82 -5.41
N GLN A 163 -17.28 9.33 -4.20
CA GLN A 163 -17.38 10.02 -2.91
C GLN A 163 -18.80 10.32 -2.41
N LYS A 164 -19.83 9.86 -3.12
CA LYS A 164 -21.22 9.99 -2.64
C LYS A 164 -21.48 9.10 -1.41
N THR A 165 -21.04 7.86 -1.48
CA THR A 165 -21.12 6.84 -0.43
C THR A 165 -19.70 6.44 -0.06
N ILE A 166 -19.36 6.64 1.22
CA ILE A 166 -18.07 6.24 1.79
C ILE A 166 -18.31 5.11 2.79
N LYS A 167 -17.69 3.95 2.53
CA LYS A 167 -17.69 2.82 3.46
C LYS A 167 -16.43 2.84 4.33
N SER A 168 -16.62 2.53 5.61
CA SER A 168 -15.54 2.45 6.60
C SER A 168 -15.87 1.37 7.63
N GLU A 169 -15.88 0.11 7.19
CA GLU A 169 -16.17 -1.01 8.09
C GLU A 169 -15.13 -1.11 9.20
N GLU A 170 -15.58 -1.29 10.44
CA GLU A 170 -14.74 -1.14 11.65
C GLU A 170 -13.49 -2.02 11.62
N GLN A 171 -13.64 -3.29 11.22
CA GLN A 171 -12.53 -4.23 11.12
C GLN A 171 -11.50 -3.80 10.06
N PHE A 172 -11.96 -3.38 8.88
CA PHE A 172 -11.09 -2.93 7.80
C PHE A 172 -10.40 -1.61 8.17
N HIS A 173 -11.17 -0.68 8.74
CA HIS A 173 -10.68 0.59 9.24
C HIS A 173 -9.59 0.42 10.30
N GLY A 174 -9.75 -0.54 11.22
CA GLY A 174 -8.73 -0.89 12.20
C GLY A 174 -7.41 -1.34 11.57
N MET A 175 -7.46 -2.13 10.49
CA MET A 175 -6.25 -2.50 9.73
C MET A 175 -5.65 -1.30 9.01
N MET A 176 -6.47 -0.45 8.39
CA MET A 176 -6.00 0.76 7.72
C MET A 176 -5.38 1.78 8.69
N LYS A 177 -5.87 1.87 9.92
CA LYS A 177 -5.22 2.66 10.98
C LYS A 177 -3.81 2.17 11.27
N GLN A 178 -3.58 0.85 11.31
CA GLN A 178 -2.23 0.30 11.48
C GLN A 178 -1.34 0.60 10.27
N VAL A 179 -1.89 0.56 9.05
CA VAL A 179 -1.16 0.98 7.84
C VAL A 179 -0.72 2.45 7.97
N CYS A 180 -1.65 3.34 8.27
CA CYS A 180 -1.40 4.78 8.40
C CYS A 180 -0.43 5.10 9.53
N ASP A 181 -0.57 4.45 10.69
CA ASP A 181 0.34 4.62 11.84
C ASP A 181 1.78 4.28 11.46
N LYS A 182 2.01 3.11 10.84
CA LYS A 182 3.35 2.71 10.38
C LYS A 182 3.90 3.58 9.25
N MET A 183 3.04 4.23 8.46
CA MET A 183 3.43 5.18 7.43
C MET A 183 3.53 6.62 7.94
N ASN A 184 3.19 6.87 9.21
CA ASN A 184 3.02 8.20 9.81
C ASN A 184 2.09 9.11 8.98
N ILE A 185 0.98 8.55 8.51
CA ILE A 185 -0.09 9.27 7.81
C ILE A 185 -1.22 9.53 8.79
N GLN A 186 -1.70 10.77 8.84
CA GLN A 186 -2.83 11.14 9.68
C GLN A 186 -4.15 10.55 9.13
N VAL A 187 -5.04 10.17 10.05
CA VAL A 187 -6.41 9.76 9.71
C VAL A 187 -7.22 10.99 9.29
N ASN A 188 -7.95 10.87 8.19
CA ASN A 188 -8.75 11.94 7.61
C ASN A 188 -10.20 11.85 8.08
N LYS A 189 -10.87 13.00 8.12
CA LYS A 189 -12.32 13.09 8.28
C LYS A 189 -12.91 13.72 7.04
N LEU A 190 -13.87 13.05 6.44
CA LEU A 190 -14.48 13.43 5.18
C LEU A 190 -15.99 13.55 5.38
N VAL A 191 -16.63 14.37 4.56
CA VAL A 191 -18.09 14.45 4.49
C VAL A 191 -18.50 13.79 3.19
N ASP A 192 -19.38 12.79 3.26
CA ASP A 192 -19.89 12.11 2.08
C ASP A 192 -20.96 12.96 1.34
N GLY A 193 -21.49 12.43 0.22
CA GLY A 193 -22.48 13.13 -0.59
C GLY A 193 -23.82 13.36 0.12
N GLU A 194 -24.08 12.66 1.22
CA GLU A 194 -25.29 12.81 2.06
C GLU A 194 -25.06 13.75 3.24
N GLY A 195 -23.85 14.32 3.39
CA GLY A 195 -23.51 15.24 4.47
C GLY A 195 -23.09 14.54 5.76
N LYS A 196 -22.84 13.23 5.73
CA LYS A 196 -22.40 12.46 6.89
C LYS A 196 -20.88 12.50 7.03
N GLU A 197 -20.41 12.79 8.25
CA GLU A 197 -18.98 12.76 8.58
C GLU A 197 -18.51 11.31 8.74
N VAL A 198 -17.50 10.92 7.98
CA VAL A 198 -16.90 9.59 7.97
C VAL A 198 -15.39 9.71 8.21
N GLU A 199 -14.89 8.95 9.17
CA GLU A 199 -13.47 8.83 9.44
C GLU A 199 -12.83 7.78 8.51
N ILE A 200 -11.77 8.17 7.81
CA ILE A 200 -11.04 7.32 6.85
C ILE A 200 -9.54 7.44 7.12
N ALA A 201 -8.91 6.32 7.44
CA ALA A 201 -7.47 6.15 7.41
C ALA A 201 -7.02 5.88 5.97
N GLY A 202 -6.10 6.71 5.46
CA GLY A 202 -5.58 6.64 4.10
C GLY A 202 -6.36 7.51 3.11
N CYS A 203 -6.21 7.22 1.82
CA CYS A 203 -6.98 7.87 0.75
C CYS A 203 -8.36 7.22 0.62
N VAL A 204 -9.40 8.03 0.41
CA VAL A 204 -10.79 7.57 0.20
C VAL A 204 -10.96 6.72 -1.06
N GLU A 205 -10.03 6.84 -2.00
CA GLU A 205 -10.07 6.14 -3.29
C GLU A 205 -9.56 4.70 -3.20
N ILE A 206 -8.78 4.39 -2.16
CA ILE A 206 -8.35 3.02 -1.88
C ILE A 206 -9.59 2.20 -1.55
N LYS A 207 -9.73 1.05 -2.22
CA LYS A 207 -10.88 0.17 -2.04
C LYS A 207 -10.53 -0.98 -1.11
N GLY A 208 -11.41 -1.23 -0.15
CA GLY A 208 -11.44 -2.45 0.62
C GLY A 208 -12.55 -3.36 0.12
N ILE A 209 -12.24 -4.61 -0.21
CA ILE A 209 -13.17 -5.58 -0.78
C ILE A 209 -13.17 -6.85 0.07
N LYS A 210 -14.35 -7.34 0.45
CA LYS A 210 -14.51 -8.65 1.08
C LYS A 210 -14.59 -9.73 0.03
N GLY A 211 -13.61 -10.65 0.02
CA GLY A 211 -13.70 -11.85 -0.79
C GLY A 211 -14.74 -12.83 -0.25
N THR A 212 -15.25 -13.71 -1.11
CA THR A 212 -16.15 -14.82 -0.71
C THR A 212 -15.48 -15.86 0.19
N ASP A 213 -14.15 -15.85 0.21
CA ASP A 213 -13.28 -16.55 1.17
C ASP A 213 -13.20 -15.88 2.55
N LYS A 214 -13.92 -14.78 2.74
CA LYS A 214 -13.98 -13.96 3.96
C LYS A 214 -12.69 -13.18 4.28
N ARG A 215 -11.74 -13.11 3.35
CA ARG A 215 -10.54 -12.26 3.48
C ARG A 215 -10.84 -10.83 3.05
N SER A 216 -10.17 -9.87 3.69
CA SER A 216 -10.32 -8.44 3.41
C SER A 216 -9.16 -7.98 2.52
N TYR A 217 -9.48 -7.59 1.29
CA TYR A 217 -8.54 -7.23 0.25
C TYR A 217 -8.44 -5.71 0.09
N ILE A 218 -7.23 -5.19 0.08
CA ILE A 218 -6.96 -3.80 -0.28
C ILE A 218 -6.46 -3.72 -1.73
N VAL A 219 -7.07 -2.82 -2.50
CA VAL A 219 -6.77 -2.58 -3.93
C VAL A 219 -6.85 -1.09 -4.24
N ASP A 220 -6.45 -0.71 -5.46
CA ASP A 220 -6.41 0.67 -5.95
C ASP A 220 -5.51 1.58 -5.09
N LEU A 221 -4.25 1.16 -4.93
CA LEU A 221 -3.28 1.79 -4.02
C LEU A 221 -2.60 3.03 -4.61
N GLN A 222 -3.14 3.56 -5.70
CA GLN A 222 -2.62 4.74 -6.35
C GLN A 222 -2.57 5.97 -5.44
N GLY A 223 -3.41 6.04 -4.40
CA GLY A 223 -3.42 7.09 -3.37
C GLY A 223 -2.72 6.74 -2.06
N MET A 224 -1.80 5.77 -2.04
CA MET A 224 -1.20 5.26 -0.80
C MET A 224 -0.38 6.29 -0.02
N THR A 225 0.24 7.26 -0.70
CA THR A 225 0.98 8.35 -0.07
C THR A 225 0.21 9.68 -0.16
N PRO A 226 0.48 10.64 0.75
CA PRO A 226 -0.22 11.92 0.74
C PRO A 226 0.00 12.71 -0.55
N ARG A 227 -0.99 13.53 -0.92
CA ARG A 227 -0.90 14.46 -2.05
C ARG A 227 0.16 15.52 -1.79
N ASP A 228 0.85 15.92 -2.85
CA ASP A 228 1.82 17.01 -2.80
C ASP A 228 1.07 18.36 -2.76
N ALA A 229 1.23 19.07 -1.65
CA ALA A 229 0.59 20.37 -1.44
C ALA A 229 1.05 21.46 -2.43
N ASN A 230 2.16 21.26 -3.15
CA ASN A 230 2.61 22.18 -4.20
C ASN A 230 1.80 22.05 -5.50
N PHE A 231 1.05 20.96 -5.66
CA PHE A 231 0.29 20.63 -6.87
C PHE A 231 -1.18 20.39 -6.52
N LEU A 232 -1.92 21.49 -6.35
CA LEU A 232 -3.33 21.46 -5.97
C LEU A 232 -4.26 21.35 -7.20
N GLY A 233 -5.51 20.97 -6.93
CA GLY A 233 -6.57 20.88 -7.94
C GLY A 233 -6.76 19.49 -8.51
N GLU A 234 -7.93 19.28 -9.13
CA GLU A 234 -8.30 18.00 -9.74
C GLU A 234 -7.31 17.59 -10.81
N SER A 235 -6.72 18.55 -11.52
CA SER A 235 -5.68 18.36 -12.53
C SER A 235 -4.30 17.95 -11.98
N ASN A 236 -4.18 17.66 -10.69
CA ASN A 236 -2.92 17.21 -10.08
C ASN A 236 -3.13 15.97 -9.22
N HIS A 237 -4.12 15.17 -9.59
CA HIS A 237 -4.64 14.11 -8.74
C HIS A 237 -3.60 13.05 -8.35
N THR A 238 -2.68 12.79 -9.26
CA THR A 238 -1.60 11.81 -9.15
C THR A 238 -0.29 12.42 -8.65
N CYS A 239 -0.27 13.72 -8.33
CA CYS A 239 0.89 14.37 -7.73
C CYS A 239 0.97 14.02 -6.24
N LEU A 240 1.66 12.92 -5.94
CA LEU A 240 1.84 12.42 -4.58
C LEU A 240 3.27 12.62 -4.08
N LEU A 241 3.40 12.80 -2.77
CA LEU A 241 4.70 12.76 -2.12
C LEU A 241 5.30 11.36 -2.29
N ARG A 242 6.54 11.33 -2.80
CA ARG A 242 7.29 10.09 -2.93
C ARG A 242 7.56 9.50 -1.54
N GLN A 243 7.40 8.19 -1.42
CA GLN A 243 7.57 7.49 -0.15
C GLN A 243 8.97 7.70 0.45
N GLU A 244 10.00 7.79 -0.39
CA GLU A 244 11.37 8.04 0.04
C GLU A 244 11.51 9.38 0.76
N LEU A 245 10.78 10.41 0.31
CA LEU A 245 10.77 11.72 0.97
C LEU A 245 10.13 11.66 2.36
N LEU A 246 9.06 10.88 2.50
CA LEU A 246 8.42 10.65 3.81
C LEU A 246 9.38 9.94 4.76
N ILE A 247 10.04 8.87 4.31
CA ILE A 247 11.00 8.11 5.11
C ILE A 247 12.19 9.00 5.50
N LEU A 248 12.72 9.80 4.58
CA LEU A 248 13.83 10.72 4.87
C LEU A 248 13.41 11.78 5.88
N PHE A 249 12.24 12.38 5.72
CA PHE A 249 11.70 13.36 6.67
C PHE A 249 11.52 12.75 8.07
N GLN A 250 10.91 11.56 8.17
CA GLN A 250 10.76 10.83 9.43
C GLN A 250 12.11 10.56 10.10
N ARG A 251 13.10 10.09 9.33
CA ARG A 251 14.46 9.87 9.85
C ARG A 251 15.06 11.14 10.40
N THR A 252 14.99 12.25 9.67
CA THR A 252 15.50 13.54 10.13
C THR A 252 14.82 13.98 11.42
N LYS A 253 13.49 13.88 11.52
CA LYS A 253 12.75 14.22 12.75
C LYS A 253 13.10 13.32 13.93
N ASN A 254 13.30 12.02 13.69
CA ASN A 254 13.73 11.09 14.73
C ASN A 254 15.15 11.40 15.21
N PHE A 255 16.06 11.78 14.31
CA PHE A 255 17.41 12.22 14.69
C PHE A 255 17.39 13.52 15.50
N GLU A 256 16.60 14.52 15.08
CA GLU A 256 16.43 15.78 15.82
C GLU A 256 15.88 15.52 17.24
N TYR A 257 14.87 14.67 17.36
CA TYR A 257 14.28 14.29 18.64
C TYR A 257 15.28 13.54 19.54
N ALA A 258 15.96 12.54 19.00
CA ALA A 258 16.95 11.75 19.75
C ALA A 258 18.10 12.65 20.24
N ARG A 259 18.59 13.56 19.40
CA ARG A 259 19.60 14.54 19.78
C ARG A 259 19.13 15.43 20.92
N SER A 260 17.92 16.00 20.81
CA SER A 260 17.35 16.83 21.87
C SER A 260 17.24 16.06 23.20
N LYS A 261 16.87 14.78 23.17
CA LYS A 261 16.80 13.94 24.37
C LYS A 261 18.17 13.60 24.95
N MET A 262 19.19 13.39 24.12
CA MET A 262 20.57 13.22 24.58
C MET A 262 21.07 14.49 25.28
N GLU A 263 20.83 15.67 24.70
CA GLU A 263 21.21 16.95 25.29
C GLU A 263 20.49 17.23 26.63
N GLU A 264 19.21 16.85 26.75
CA GLU A 264 18.48 16.90 28.03
C GLU A 264 19.08 15.95 29.08
N PHE A 265 19.41 14.72 28.68
CA PHE A 265 19.99 13.72 29.57
C PHE A 265 21.40 14.09 30.05
N GLU A 266 22.24 14.65 29.18
CA GLU A 266 23.56 15.17 29.56
C GLU A 266 23.45 16.28 30.59
N LYS A 267 22.52 17.23 30.43
CA LYS A 267 22.27 18.29 31.41
C LYS A 267 21.84 17.74 32.77
N LEU A 268 21.02 16.68 32.79
CA LEU A 268 20.62 16.02 34.04
C LEU A 268 21.81 15.36 34.73
N ILE A 269 22.67 14.67 33.97
CA ILE A 269 23.90 14.06 34.51
C ILE A 269 24.83 15.15 35.08
N ASP A 270 25.00 16.25 34.37
CA ASP A 270 25.89 17.33 34.81
C ASP A 270 25.33 18.05 36.05
N ALA A 271 24.01 18.20 36.15
CA ALA A 271 23.35 18.70 37.36
C ALA A 271 23.54 17.73 38.55
N GLU A 272 23.37 16.42 38.34
CA GLU A 272 23.58 15.41 39.38
C GLU A 272 25.04 15.37 39.85
N LYS A 273 26.01 15.53 38.92
CA LYS A 273 27.43 15.66 39.27
C LYS A 273 27.70 16.93 40.08
N ALA A 274 27.09 18.05 39.72
CA ALA A 274 27.23 19.31 40.44
C ALA A 274 26.64 19.25 41.85
N GLU A 275 25.55 18.49 42.06
CA GLU A 275 24.97 18.25 43.39
C GLU A 275 25.82 17.27 44.24
N ARG A 276 26.47 16.27 43.61
CA ARG A 276 27.37 15.34 44.29
C ARG A 276 28.73 15.92 44.66
N MET A 277 29.19 16.99 44.00
CA MET A 277 30.43 17.65 44.37
C MET A 277 30.24 18.43 45.69
N PRO A 278 31.02 18.15 46.75
CA PRO A 278 30.88 18.86 48.02
C PRO A 278 31.17 20.35 47.82
N LYS A 279 30.26 21.22 48.26
CA LYS A 279 30.49 22.67 48.31
C LYS A 279 31.69 22.93 49.22
N ILE A 280 32.79 23.39 48.66
CA ILE A 280 33.94 23.86 49.45
C ILE A 280 33.53 25.21 50.05
N GLU A 281 33.27 25.27 51.36
CA GLU A 281 33.19 26.54 52.07
C GLU A 281 34.57 27.22 52.02
N GLU A 282 34.62 28.45 51.50
CA GLU A 282 35.83 29.26 51.47
C GLU A 282 36.40 29.41 52.88
N GLY A 283 37.47 28.66 53.18
CA GLY A 283 38.20 28.71 54.44
C GLY A 283 38.33 27.39 55.22
N ALA A 284 37.63 26.31 54.84
CA ALA A 284 37.74 25.02 55.54
C ALA A 284 38.76 24.08 54.88
N LYS A 285 39.63 23.45 55.69
CA LYS A 285 40.61 22.46 55.21
C LYS A 285 39.88 21.21 54.65
N PRO A 286 40.37 20.59 53.56
CA PRO A 286 39.71 19.45 52.96
C PRO A 286 39.66 18.25 53.92
N THR A 287 38.51 17.58 54.02
CA THR A 287 38.34 16.30 54.73
C THR A 287 38.85 15.13 53.88
N GLU A 288 39.20 14.00 54.50
CA GLU A 288 39.87 12.88 53.81
C GLU A 288 39.05 12.21 52.69
N GLU A 289 37.72 12.33 52.72
CA GLU A 289 36.84 11.91 51.62
C GLU A 289 36.99 12.79 50.36
N GLN A 290 37.67 13.94 50.46
CA GLN A 290 37.91 14.87 49.35
C GLN A 290 39.31 14.70 48.72
N LYS A 291 40.10 13.71 49.18
CA LYS A 291 41.45 13.41 48.69
C LYS A 291 41.56 12.09 47.90
N GLN A 292 40.48 11.32 47.78
CA GLN A 292 40.36 10.16 46.89
C GLN A 292 39.55 10.54 45.65
#